data_AF-A0A645EDY5-F1
#
_entry.id   AF-A0A645EDY5-F1
#
_cell.length_a   1.000
_cell.length_b   1.000
_cell.length_c   1.000
_cell.angle_alpha   90.00
_cell.angle_beta   90.00
_cell.angle_gamma   90.00
#
_symmetry.space_group_name_H-M   'P 1'
#
loop_
_entity.id
_entity.type
_entity.pdbx_description
1 polymer ?
#
loop_
_entity_poly.entity_id
_entity_poly.type
_entity_poly.pdbx_seq_one_letter_code
_entity_poly.pdbx_strand_id
1 'polypeptide(L)'
;MDLITGTVSGIAGTSGFAMMTDIRQAIMIVLACVLLYLGIVKQFEPLLLVGIAFGMLLTNLPGAEIYHPEFWGTSVNYGDVLHDGGLLDILYIGVKTGLYPSLIFLGVGAMTDFGPMIARPSSLFMGAAAQGGIFAALLLATAMGFPPKVAASIGIIGGADGPTAIWLPRSWLRSIWVPLPSRPIPIWP
;
A
#
# COMPACT_ATOMS: atom_id res chain seq x y z
N MET A 1 37.47 26.78 -17.26
CA MET A 1 36.07 26.62 -17.71
C MET A 1 35.66 25.14 -17.68
N ASP A 2 36.58 24.21 -17.93
CA ASP A 2 36.31 22.75 -17.99
C ASP A 2 35.93 22.10 -16.64
N LEU A 3 36.42 22.65 -15.52
CA LEU A 3 36.13 22.12 -14.19
C LEU A 3 34.68 22.42 -13.76
N ILE A 4 34.17 23.62 -14.09
CA ILE A 4 32.78 24.01 -13.82
C ILE A 4 31.84 23.23 -14.74
N THR A 5 32.16 23.11 -16.04
CA THR A 5 31.34 22.30 -16.95
C THR A 5 31.38 20.81 -16.61
N GLY A 6 32.50 20.29 -16.11
CA GLY A 6 32.63 18.90 -15.62
C GLY A 6 31.83 18.64 -14.34
N THR A 7 31.87 19.55 -13.36
CA THR A 7 31.07 19.43 -12.13
C THR A 7 29.58 19.62 -12.40
N VAL A 8 29.20 20.56 -13.27
CA VAL A 8 27.79 20.78 -13.67
C VAL A 8 27.27 19.58 -14.47
N SER A 9 28.07 19.01 -15.39
CA SER A 9 27.71 17.79 -16.10
C SER A 9 27.66 16.56 -15.17
N GLY A 10 28.51 16.50 -14.15
CA GLY A 10 28.50 15.44 -13.14
C GLY A 10 27.25 15.49 -12.25
N ILE A 11 26.88 16.68 -11.77
CA ILE A 11 25.65 16.91 -11.00
C ILE A 11 24.41 16.70 -11.87
N ALA A 12 24.45 17.10 -13.14
CA ALA A 12 23.37 16.83 -14.08
C ALA A 12 23.20 15.32 -14.32
N GLY A 13 24.28 14.56 -14.43
CA GLY A 13 24.25 13.09 -14.61
C GLY A 13 23.84 12.30 -13.37
N THR A 14 24.12 12.80 -12.16
CA THR A 14 23.68 12.21 -10.89
C THR A 14 22.38 12.81 -10.35
N SER A 15 21.80 13.79 -11.06
CA SER A 15 20.53 14.38 -10.67
C SER A 15 19.43 13.32 -10.70
N GLY A 16 18.50 13.38 -9.74
CA GLY A 16 17.37 12.44 -9.69
C GLY A 16 16.60 12.35 -11.01
N PHE A 17 16.52 13.46 -11.77
CA PHE A 17 15.91 13.49 -13.10
C PHE A 17 16.69 12.71 -14.17
N ALA A 18 18.01 12.63 -14.08
CA ALA A 18 18.85 11.84 -14.99
C ALA A 18 18.89 10.35 -14.63
N MET A 19 18.62 10.01 -13.36
CA MET A 19 18.54 8.62 -12.89
C MET A 19 17.14 8.00 -13.03
N MET A 20 16.13 8.76 -13.48
CA MET A 20 14.82 8.21 -13.88
C MET A 20 14.98 7.39 -15.17
N THR A 21 15.34 6.12 -15.00
CA THR A 21 15.60 5.20 -16.10
C THR A 21 14.33 4.55 -16.67
N ASP A 22 13.21 4.58 -15.93
CA ASP A 22 11.93 3.99 -16.35
C ASP A 22 10.75 4.97 -16.26
N ILE A 23 9.97 5.06 -17.34
CA ILE A 23 8.76 5.89 -17.42
C ILE A 23 7.70 5.48 -16.40
N ARG A 24 7.73 4.23 -15.93
CA ARG A 24 6.83 3.72 -14.88
C ARG A 24 7.01 4.45 -13.55
N GLN A 25 8.24 4.82 -13.20
CA GLN A 25 8.52 5.59 -11.98
C GLN A 25 7.87 6.97 -12.05
N ALA A 26 7.94 7.63 -13.21
CA ALA A 26 7.28 8.91 -13.44
C ALA A 26 5.76 8.82 -13.26
N ILE A 27 5.13 7.76 -13.80
CA ILE A 27 3.69 7.52 -13.64
C ILE A 27 3.33 7.34 -12.17
N MET A 28 4.11 6.56 -11.42
CA MET A 28 3.85 6.32 -10.00
C MET A 28 4.03 7.57 -9.14
N ILE A 29 5.01 8.42 -9.44
CA ILE A 29 5.17 9.73 -8.78
C ILE A 29 3.96 10.62 -9.05
N VAL A 30 3.49 10.68 -10.30
CA VAL A 30 2.29 11.45 -10.65
C VAL A 30 1.06 10.92 -9.89
N LEU A 31 0.88 9.59 -9.83
CA LEU A 31 -0.20 8.99 -9.05
C LEU A 31 -0.08 9.31 -7.55
N ALA A 32 1.13 9.25 -6.97
CA ALA A 32 1.37 9.64 -5.59
C ALA A 32 0.99 11.11 -5.33
N CYS A 33 1.32 12.02 -6.24
CA CYS A 33 0.92 13.43 -6.16
C CYS A 33 -0.61 13.60 -6.26
N VAL A 34 -1.29 12.84 -7.13
CA VAL A 34 -2.75 12.85 -7.23
C VAL A 34 -3.40 12.34 -5.94
N LEU A 35 -2.88 11.27 -5.35
CA LEU A 35 -3.37 10.74 -4.08
C LEU A 35 -3.13 11.71 -2.92
N LEU A 36 -1.96 12.38 -2.86
CA LEU A 36 -1.70 13.45 -1.90
C LEU A 36 -2.68 14.61 -2.08
N TYR A 37 -2.97 15.01 -3.32
CA TYR A 37 -3.95 16.06 -3.61
C TYR A 37 -5.36 15.67 -3.12
N LEU A 38 -5.80 14.43 -3.36
CA LEU A 38 -7.10 13.93 -2.88
C LEU A 38 -7.16 13.87 -1.34
N GLY A 39 -6.08 13.46 -0.69
CA GLY A 39 -6.01 13.38 0.77
C GLY A 39 -6.01 14.75 1.45
N ILE A 40 -5.28 15.72 0.89
CA ILE A 40 -5.11 17.05 1.49
C ILE A 40 -6.24 18.00 1.09
N VAL A 41 -6.55 18.12 -0.21
CA VAL A 41 -7.50 19.14 -0.70
C VAL A 41 -8.93 18.64 -0.60
N LYS A 42 -9.17 17.38 -0.95
CA LYS A 42 -10.52 16.79 -0.95
C LYS A 42 -10.84 16.05 0.35
N GLN A 43 -9.88 15.93 1.28
CA GLN A 43 -10.07 15.33 2.61
C GLN A 43 -10.64 13.91 2.56
N PHE A 44 -10.29 13.14 1.51
CA PHE A 44 -10.60 11.72 1.46
C PHE A 44 -9.64 10.96 2.39
N GLU A 45 -10.18 10.37 3.46
CA GLU A 45 -9.45 9.58 4.48
C GLU A 45 -8.02 10.10 4.77
N PRO A 46 -7.89 11.36 5.22
CA PRO A 46 -6.59 12.03 5.28
C PRO A 46 -5.58 11.31 6.18
N LEU A 47 -6.05 10.62 7.23
CA LEU A 47 -5.19 9.86 8.13
C LEU A 47 -4.44 8.71 7.42
N LEU A 48 -5.09 8.02 6.48
CA LEU A 48 -4.53 6.84 5.82
C LEU A 48 -3.96 7.19 4.44
N LEU A 49 -4.71 7.95 3.64
CA LEU A 49 -4.37 8.23 2.25
C LEU A 49 -3.08 9.07 2.12
N VAL A 50 -2.88 10.04 3.02
CA VAL A 50 -1.67 10.89 3.01
C VAL A 50 -0.43 10.07 3.35
N GLY A 51 -0.51 9.19 4.35
CA GLY A 51 0.59 8.31 4.73
C GLY A 51 0.97 7.34 3.60
N ILE A 52 -0.04 6.75 2.94
CA ILE A 52 0.16 5.86 1.80
C ILE A 52 0.77 6.60 0.62
N ALA A 53 0.23 7.77 0.26
CA ALA A 53 0.70 8.55 -0.88
C ALA A 53 2.13 9.06 -0.67
N PHE A 54 2.49 9.41 0.56
CA PHE A 54 3.88 9.76 0.91
C PHE A 54 4.82 8.55 0.81
N GLY A 55 4.41 7.38 1.32
CA GLY A 55 5.16 6.14 1.12
C GLY A 55 5.35 5.80 -0.36
N MET A 56 4.32 5.97 -1.18
CA MET A 56 4.37 5.78 -2.64
C MET A 56 5.32 6.73 -3.33
N LEU A 57 5.36 7.99 -2.90
CA LEU A 57 6.30 8.96 -3.42
C LEU A 57 7.74 8.54 -3.10
N LEU A 58 8.02 8.21 -1.84
CA LEU A 58 9.37 7.86 -1.38
C LEU A 58 9.92 6.57 -1.99
N THR A 59 9.09 5.55 -2.20
CA THR A 59 9.54 4.28 -2.82
C THR A 59 9.87 4.42 -4.30
N ASN A 60 9.32 5.43 -4.99
CA ASN A 60 9.51 5.64 -6.43
C ASN A 60 10.51 6.76 -6.74
N LEU A 61 11.19 7.33 -5.73
CA LEU A 61 12.24 8.33 -5.95
C LEU A 61 13.51 7.67 -6.52
N PRO A 62 14.05 8.18 -7.65
CA PRO A 62 15.24 7.62 -8.29
C PRO A 62 16.48 7.84 -7.42
N GLY A 63 17.26 6.76 -7.20
CA GLY A 63 18.52 6.79 -6.45
C GLY A 63 18.37 6.95 -4.93
N ALA A 64 17.16 6.81 -4.39
CA ALA A 64 16.91 7.00 -2.97
C ALA A 64 17.15 5.71 -2.14
N GLU A 65 17.14 4.52 -2.77
CA GLU A 65 17.37 3.21 -2.13
C GLU A 65 16.62 3.03 -0.79
N ILE A 66 15.42 3.62 -0.66
CA ILE A 66 14.65 3.62 0.60
C ILE A 66 13.86 2.30 0.77
N TYR A 67 13.58 1.62 -0.34
CA TYR A 67 12.84 0.37 -0.38
C TYR A 67 13.45 -0.57 -1.41
N HIS A 68 13.81 -1.77 -0.99
CA HIS A 68 14.44 -2.77 -1.83
C HIS A 68 13.50 -3.95 -2.05
N PRO A 69 12.92 -4.10 -3.25
CA PRO A 69 11.96 -5.16 -3.52
C PRO A 69 12.55 -6.57 -3.43
N GLU A 70 13.87 -6.69 -3.57
CA GLU A 70 14.60 -7.96 -3.59
C GLU A 70 14.52 -8.73 -2.28
N PHE A 71 14.49 -8.03 -1.13
CA PHE A 71 14.43 -8.68 0.18
C PHE A 71 13.05 -9.27 0.52
N TRP A 72 12.02 -8.91 -0.23
CA TRP A 72 10.63 -9.28 0.06
C TRP A 72 10.14 -10.52 -0.69
N GLY A 73 11.05 -11.25 -1.35
CA GLY A 73 10.80 -12.45 -2.15
C GLY A 73 10.17 -13.66 -1.42
N THR A 74 10.33 -14.83 -2.02
CA THR A 74 9.71 -16.09 -1.57
C THR A 74 10.20 -16.56 -0.19
N SER A 75 11.45 -16.23 0.17
CA SER A 75 12.07 -16.48 1.47
C SER A 75 12.57 -15.15 2.06
N VAL A 76 11.78 -14.56 2.96
CA VAL A 76 12.13 -13.29 3.61
C VAL A 76 13.01 -13.57 4.81
N ASN A 77 14.23 -13.05 4.80
CA ASN A 77 15.14 -13.11 5.93
C ASN A 77 15.14 -11.75 6.64
N TYR A 78 14.50 -11.66 7.80
CA TYR A 78 14.33 -10.40 8.52
C TYR A 78 15.66 -9.84 9.04
N GLY A 79 16.69 -10.68 9.22
CA GLY A 79 18.03 -10.23 9.62
C GLY A 79 18.68 -9.34 8.56
N ASP A 80 18.59 -9.74 7.29
CA ASP A 80 19.19 -9.02 6.16
C ASP A 80 18.45 -7.70 5.90
N VAL A 81 17.11 -7.69 6.05
CA VAL A 81 16.30 -6.46 5.96
C VAL A 81 16.66 -5.43 7.05
N LEU A 82 17.03 -5.89 8.26
CA LEU A 82 17.39 -4.98 9.35
C LEU A 82 18.78 -4.35 9.18
N HIS A 83 19.70 -5.08 8.55
CA HIS A 83 21.08 -4.66 8.41
C HIS A 83 21.31 -3.85 7.13
N ASP A 84 20.73 -4.30 6.01
CA ASP A 84 20.98 -3.76 4.67
C ASP A 84 19.73 -3.14 4.03
N GLY A 85 18.57 -3.18 4.69
CA GLY A 85 17.32 -2.59 4.20
C GLY A 85 17.22 -1.09 4.44
N GLY A 86 16.43 -0.41 3.60
CA GLY A 86 16.13 1.00 3.76
C GLY A 86 15.07 1.26 4.84
N LEU A 87 14.82 2.54 5.16
CA LEU A 87 13.85 2.92 6.18
C LEU A 87 12.44 2.33 5.91
N LEU A 88 12.01 2.32 4.65
CA LEU A 88 10.68 1.79 4.29
C LEU A 88 10.64 0.26 4.30
N ASP A 89 11.76 -0.41 4.09
CA ASP A 89 11.84 -1.86 4.27
C ASP A 89 11.59 -2.23 5.74
N ILE A 90 12.25 -1.54 6.67
CA ILE A 90 12.08 -1.79 8.10
C ILE A 90 10.62 -1.55 8.53
N LEU A 91 10.01 -0.45 8.08
CA LEU A 91 8.60 -0.17 8.37
C LEU A 91 7.66 -1.21 7.72
N TYR A 92 7.99 -1.70 6.52
CA TYR A 92 7.18 -2.71 5.84
C TYR A 92 7.17 -4.06 6.57
N ILE A 93 8.15 -4.36 7.44
CA ILE A 93 8.10 -5.52 8.35
C ILE A 93 6.82 -5.50 9.19
N GLY A 94 6.38 -4.33 9.67
CA GLY A 94 5.16 -4.20 10.48
C GLY A 94 3.88 -4.55 9.71
N VAL A 95 3.81 -4.20 8.42
CA VAL A 95 2.72 -4.60 7.52
C VAL A 95 2.82 -6.09 7.21
N LYS A 96 4.04 -6.59 6.95
CA LYS A 96 4.26 -7.98 6.60
C LYS A 96 4.00 -8.92 7.78
N THR A 97 4.33 -8.53 9.00
CA THR A 97 4.02 -9.31 10.20
C THR A 97 2.55 -9.20 10.62
N GLY A 98 1.79 -8.27 10.03
CA GLY A 98 0.39 -8.03 10.38
C GLY A 98 0.21 -7.21 11.66
N LEU A 99 1.30 -6.67 12.21
CA LEU A 99 1.30 -5.87 13.43
C LEU A 99 0.50 -4.57 13.23
N TYR A 100 0.76 -3.82 12.17
CA TYR A 100 0.08 -2.54 11.94
C TYR A 100 -1.42 -2.69 11.69
N PRO A 101 -1.92 -3.58 10.81
CA PRO A 101 -3.36 -3.79 10.66
C PRO A 101 -4.03 -4.18 11.98
N SER A 102 -3.41 -5.06 12.77
CA SER A 102 -3.96 -5.51 14.05
C SER A 102 -4.02 -4.39 15.09
N LEU A 103 -3.00 -3.53 15.16
CA LEU A 103 -2.98 -2.36 16.04
C LEU A 103 -4.01 -1.31 15.62
N ILE A 104 -4.17 -1.08 14.31
CA ILE A 104 -5.21 -0.16 13.79
C ILE A 104 -6.59 -0.72 14.14
N PHE A 105 -6.81 -2.04 13.98
CA PHE A 105 -8.06 -2.70 14.38
C PHE A 105 -8.36 -2.55 15.87
N LEU A 106 -7.35 -2.73 16.71
CA LEU A 106 -7.49 -2.52 18.15
C LEU A 106 -7.88 -1.06 18.46
N GLY A 107 -7.26 -0.09 17.79
CA GLY A 107 -7.58 1.33 17.92
C GLY A 107 -9.00 1.67 17.47
N VAL A 108 -9.43 1.20 16.29
CA VAL A 108 -10.79 1.40 15.78
C VAL A 108 -11.82 0.76 16.72
N GLY A 109 -11.55 -0.45 17.21
CA GLY A 109 -12.39 -1.13 18.18
C GLY A 109 -12.51 -0.37 19.51
N ALA A 110 -11.41 0.23 19.98
CA ALA A 110 -11.41 1.04 21.20
C ALA A 110 -12.16 2.38 21.05
N MET A 111 -12.24 2.92 19.84
CA MET A 111 -12.99 4.15 19.53
C MET A 111 -14.47 3.89 19.18
N THR A 112 -14.88 2.63 19.00
CA THR A 112 -16.24 2.29 18.60
C THR A 112 -17.18 2.31 19.80
N ASP A 113 -18.19 3.19 19.76
CA ASP A 113 -19.27 3.23 20.76
C ASP A 113 -20.37 2.21 20.41
N PHE A 114 -20.60 1.25 21.32
CA PHE A 114 -21.65 0.25 21.18
C PHE A 114 -23.03 0.72 21.67
N GLY A 115 -23.13 1.87 22.33
CA GLY A 115 -24.38 2.42 22.84
C GLY A 115 -25.51 2.49 21.79
N PRO A 116 -25.26 3.04 20.59
CA PRO A 116 -26.25 3.07 19.51
C PRO A 116 -26.62 1.67 18.98
N MET A 117 -25.68 0.74 18.94
CA MET A 117 -25.89 -0.64 18.47
C MET A 117 -26.77 -1.43 19.45
N ILE A 118 -26.52 -1.28 20.76
CA ILE A 118 -27.30 -1.95 21.82
C ILE A 118 -28.69 -1.33 21.94
N ALA A 119 -28.80 0.00 21.81
CA ALA A 119 -30.08 0.71 21.90
C ALA A 119 -31.04 0.42 20.74
N ARG A 120 -30.52 0.12 19.54
CA ARG A 120 -31.32 -0.24 18.35
C ARG A 120 -30.74 -1.46 17.66
N PRO A 121 -31.17 -2.69 18.03
CA PRO A 121 -30.64 -3.92 17.44
C PRO A 121 -30.94 -4.04 15.93
N SER A 122 -31.88 -3.25 15.40
CA SER A 122 -32.13 -3.20 13.96
C SER A 122 -30.93 -2.68 13.15
N SER A 123 -30.03 -1.89 13.75
CA SER A 123 -28.79 -1.42 13.12
C SER A 123 -27.81 -2.57 12.82
N LEU A 124 -27.89 -3.68 13.56
CA LEU A 124 -27.10 -4.88 13.30
C LEU A 124 -27.39 -5.49 11.93
N PHE A 125 -28.64 -5.42 11.47
CA PHE A 125 -29.02 -5.92 10.13
C PHE A 125 -28.43 -5.07 9.00
N MET A 126 -28.14 -3.78 9.25
CA MET A 126 -27.44 -2.94 8.29
C MET A 126 -25.96 -3.34 8.18
N GLY A 127 -25.34 -3.78 9.29
CA GLY A 127 -24.03 -4.43 9.28
C GLY A 127 -24.04 -5.79 8.55
N ALA A 128 -25.11 -6.56 8.68
CA ALA A 128 -25.29 -7.79 7.91
C ALA A 128 -25.44 -7.52 6.40
N ALA A 129 -26.09 -6.40 6.01
CA ALA A 129 -26.18 -5.98 4.62
C ALA A 129 -24.80 -5.63 4.01
N ALA A 130 -23.84 -5.15 4.81
CA ALA A 130 -22.47 -4.89 4.36
C ALA A 130 -21.74 -6.17 3.88
N GLN A 131 -22.06 -7.34 4.45
CA GLN A 131 -21.55 -8.63 3.96
C GLN A 131 -22.01 -8.93 2.53
N GLY A 132 -23.19 -8.42 2.13
CA GLY A 132 -23.66 -8.51 0.75
C GLY A 132 -22.74 -7.81 -0.24
N GLY A 133 -22.11 -6.70 0.15
CA GLY A 133 -21.11 -6.00 -0.66
C GLY A 133 -19.85 -6.84 -0.91
N ILE A 134 -19.39 -7.59 0.11
CA ILE A 134 -18.27 -8.52 -0.01
C ILE A 134 -18.59 -9.65 -0.99
N PHE A 135 -19.78 -10.25 -0.87
CA PHE A 135 -20.21 -11.31 -1.79
C PHE A 135 -20.39 -10.81 -3.22
N ALA A 136 -20.94 -9.60 -3.41
CA ALA A 136 -21.09 -9.00 -4.72
C ALA A 136 -19.72 -8.78 -5.41
N ALA A 137 -18.76 -8.18 -4.69
CA ALA A 137 -17.40 -7.97 -5.20
C ALA A 137 -16.67 -9.29 -5.49
N LEU A 138 -16.83 -10.30 -4.64
CA LEU A 138 -16.29 -11.64 -4.85
C LEU A 138 -16.87 -12.29 -6.12
N LEU A 139 -18.20 -12.28 -6.28
CA LEU A 139 -18.88 -12.90 -7.42
C LEU A 139 -18.54 -12.20 -8.75
N LEU A 140 -18.40 -10.87 -8.73
CA LEU A 140 -17.94 -10.11 -9.89
C LEU A 140 -16.49 -10.48 -10.24
N ALA A 141 -15.60 -10.57 -9.25
CA ALA A 141 -14.20 -10.93 -9.48
C ALA A 141 -14.05 -12.37 -10.01
N THR A 142 -14.83 -13.33 -9.50
CA THR A 142 -14.82 -14.70 -10.02
C THR A 142 -15.43 -14.78 -11.41
N ALA A 143 -16.50 -14.01 -11.70
CA ALA A 143 -17.09 -13.94 -13.04
C ALA A 143 -16.13 -13.33 -14.08
N MET A 144 -15.26 -12.40 -13.67
CA MET A 144 -14.18 -11.85 -14.51
C MET A 144 -13.00 -12.82 -14.70
N GLY A 145 -13.02 -14.00 -14.07
CA GLY A 145 -12.01 -15.04 -14.24
C GLY A 145 -10.78 -14.90 -13.34
N PHE A 146 -10.84 -14.08 -12.27
CA PHE A 146 -9.73 -13.99 -11.33
C PHE A 146 -9.58 -15.26 -10.50
N PRO A 147 -8.34 -15.68 -10.16
CA PRO A 147 -8.11 -16.84 -9.32
C PRO A 147 -8.71 -16.62 -7.92
N PRO A 148 -9.16 -17.68 -7.22
CA PRO A 148 -9.94 -17.55 -5.98
C PRO A 148 -9.28 -16.69 -4.90
N LYS A 149 -7.95 -16.73 -4.78
CA LYS A 149 -7.19 -15.92 -3.80
C LYS A 149 -7.20 -14.42 -4.12
N VAL A 150 -7.16 -14.06 -5.41
CA VAL A 150 -7.25 -12.66 -5.87
C VAL A 150 -8.68 -12.18 -5.73
N ALA A 151 -9.65 -12.99 -6.17
CA ALA A 151 -11.07 -12.68 -6.04
C ALA A 151 -11.47 -12.46 -4.56
N ALA A 152 -10.97 -13.29 -3.63
CA ALA A 152 -11.20 -13.11 -2.20
C ALA A 152 -10.67 -11.77 -1.67
N SER A 153 -9.53 -11.31 -2.18
CA SER A 153 -8.93 -10.04 -1.79
C SER A 153 -9.71 -8.84 -2.33
N ILE A 154 -10.18 -8.92 -3.58
CA ILE A 154 -11.10 -7.94 -4.17
C ILE A 154 -12.43 -7.92 -3.42
N GLY A 155 -12.93 -9.09 -3.02
CA GLY A 155 -14.16 -9.24 -2.23
C GLY A 155 -14.15 -8.42 -0.95
N ILE A 156 -13.07 -8.46 -0.16
CA ILE A 156 -12.98 -7.72 1.11
C ILE A 156 -13.05 -6.20 0.93
N ILE A 157 -12.61 -5.66 -0.21
CA ILE A 157 -12.77 -4.22 -0.52
C ILE A 157 -14.25 -3.82 -0.49
N GLY A 158 -15.15 -4.73 -0.90
CA GLY A 158 -16.60 -4.54 -0.85
C GLY A 158 -17.17 -4.41 0.57
N GLY A 159 -16.40 -4.75 1.60
CA GLY A 159 -16.78 -4.55 3.01
C GLY A 159 -16.52 -3.13 3.53
N ALA A 160 -15.85 -2.27 2.74
CA ALA A 160 -15.50 -0.88 3.07
C ALA A 160 -14.74 -0.70 4.39
N ASP A 161 -13.98 -1.72 4.81
CA ASP A 161 -13.17 -1.71 6.02
C ASP A 161 -11.68 -1.79 5.65
N GLY A 162 -11.00 -0.65 5.74
CA GLY A 162 -9.63 -0.48 5.26
C GLY A 162 -8.61 -1.46 5.89
N PRO A 163 -8.55 -1.58 7.22
CA PRO A 163 -7.60 -2.48 7.87
C PRO A 163 -7.79 -3.97 7.52
N THR A 164 -9.02 -4.46 7.32
CA THR A 164 -9.26 -5.86 6.91
C THR A 164 -8.86 -6.06 5.45
N ALA A 165 -9.12 -5.06 4.61
CA ALA A 165 -8.68 -5.03 3.22
C ALA A 165 -7.16 -5.04 3.07
N ILE A 166 -6.39 -4.60 4.07
CA ILE A 166 -4.92 -4.73 4.08
C ILE A 166 -4.48 -6.10 4.63
N TRP A 167 -5.16 -6.61 5.65
CA TRP A 167 -4.77 -7.85 6.33
C TRP A 167 -5.00 -9.13 5.50
N LEU A 168 -6.15 -9.25 4.82
CA LEU A 168 -6.48 -10.48 4.10
C LEU A 168 -5.56 -10.71 2.89
N PRO A 169 -5.33 -9.73 1.99
CA PRO A 169 -4.44 -9.93 0.85
C PRO A 169 -3.01 -10.23 1.29
N ARG A 170 -2.57 -9.63 2.41
CA ARG A 170 -1.29 -9.99 3.01
C ARG A 170 -1.19 -11.48 3.34
N SER A 171 -2.23 -12.08 3.93
CA SER A 171 -2.22 -13.51 4.30
C SER A 171 -2.25 -14.44 3.07
N TRP A 172 -3.11 -14.13 2.08
CA TRP A 172 -3.41 -15.05 0.97
C TRP A 172 -2.64 -14.78 -0.33
N LEU A 173 -2.26 -13.53 -0.58
CA LEU A 173 -1.57 -13.06 -1.79
C LEU A 173 -0.12 -12.69 -1.50
N ARG A 174 0.59 -13.51 -0.71
CA ARG A 174 2.00 -13.29 -0.39
C ARG A 174 2.88 -13.19 -1.64
N SER A 175 2.52 -13.82 -2.77
CA SER A 175 3.28 -13.77 -4.02
C SER A 175 2.92 -12.60 -4.96
N ILE A 176 1.76 -11.96 -4.78
CA ILE A 176 1.31 -10.82 -5.61
C ILE A 176 1.62 -9.48 -4.91
N TRP A 177 1.64 -9.46 -3.58
CA TRP A 177 2.11 -8.34 -2.73
C TRP A 177 3.62 -8.27 -2.56
N VAL A 178 4.36 -9.01 -3.36
CA VAL A 178 5.82 -8.99 -3.39
C VAL A 178 6.23 -8.35 -4.70
N PRO A 179 6.89 -7.19 -4.64
CA PRO A 179 7.36 -6.53 -5.85
C PRO A 179 8.38 -7.44 -6.54
N LEU A 180 8.04 -7.87 -7.75
CA LEU A 180 8.98 -8.55 -8.63
C LEU A 180 9.87 -7.48 -9.27
N PRO A 181 11.16 -7.76 -9.55
CA PRO A 181 12.07 -6.81 -10.19
C PRO A 181 11.58 -6.26 -11.54
N SER A 182 10.56 -6.89 -12.16
CA SER A 182 9.93 -6.47 -13.43
C SER A 182 8.60 -5.71 -13.28
N ARG A 183 8.11 -5.49 -12.06
CA ARG A 183 6.83 -4.83 -11.77
C ARG A 183 7.04 -3.62 -10.86
N PRO A 184 6.65 -2.40 -11.28
CA PRO A 184 6.69 -1.25 -10.39
C PRO A 184 5.80 -1.54 -9.18
N ILE A 185 6.23 -1.08 -8.00
CA ILE A 185 5.66 -1.41 -6.70
C ILE A 185 4.17 -1.00 -6.68
N PRO A 186 3.21 -1.93 -6.85
CA PRO A 186 1.82 -1.61 -6.67
C PRO A 186 1.59 -1.72 -5.17
N ILE A 187 1.58 -0.58 -4.49
CA ILE A 187 1.32 -0.55 -3.05
C ILE A 187 -0.16 -0.91 -2.76
N TRP A 188 -0.99 -1.10 -3.81
CA TRP A 188 -2.41 -1.41 -3.70
C TRP A 188 -2.91 -2.37 -4.79
N PRO A 189 -3.98 -3.15 -4.51
CA PRO A 189 -4.70 -4.00 -5.47
C PRO A 189 -5.34 -3.22 -6.63
#